data_AF-A0A961NWU6-F1
#
_entry.id   AF-A0A961NWU6-F1
#
_cell.length_a   1.000
_cell.length_b   1.000
_cell.length_c   1.000
_cell.angle_alpha   90.00
_cell.angle_beta   90.00
_cell.angle_gamma   90.00
#
_symmetry.space_group_name_H-M   'P 1'
#
loop_
_entity.id
_entity.type
_entity.pdbx_description
1 polymer ?
#
loop_
_entity_poly.entity_id
_entity_poly.type
_entity_poly.pdbx_seq_one_letter_code
_entity_poly.pdbx_strand_id
1 'polypeptide(L)'
;MVARAYTVAFEGVDARPVEVQCALAPGMPGFTIVGLPDKAVSEARERVRAALAAMAIALPSKKITINLSPADLPKEGSHFDLPIALALLAAIGALPEEEIEQTISLGELSLDGSLVAVNGALPAALAAAEAERALVVPKACGAEAAWVGATRVLAAPDLAAVIRHFTGQKILEPAEPGEVSGPDGTRDLADVKGQERAKRALEIAAAGRHHFLMVGSPGSGKSMLAARLPSILPPLEPGEALETSMIHSLAGLLTEGGISRTRPFRAPHHTASMAAIVGGGRGAKPG
;
A
#
# COMPACT_ATOMS: atom_id res chain seq x y z
N MET A 1 -28.24 5.30 -14.43
CA MET A 1 -26.83 5.41 -14.87
C MET A 1 -25.99 5.21 -13.63
N VAL A 2 -24.93 4.42 -13.73
CA VAL A 2 -24.05 4.04 -12.62
C VAL A 2 -22.65 4.44 -13.04
N ALA A 3 -22.04 5.37 -12.30
CA ALA A 3 -20.64 5.70 -12.53
C ALA A 3 -19.75 4.66 -11.85
N ARG A 4 -18.58 4.40 -12.42
CA ARG A 4 -17.63 3.41 -11.90
C ARG A 4 -16.28 4.07 -11.63
N ALA A 5 -15.63 3.63 -10.57
CA ALA A 5 -14.23 3.85 -10.30
C ALA A 5 -13.60 2.52 -9.86
N TYR A 6 -12.28 2.41 -9.94
CA TYR A 6 -11.57 1.22 -9.52
C TYR A 6 -10.60 1.50 -8.37
N THR A 7 -10.44 0.51 -7.51
CA THR A 7 -9.50 0.50 -6.38
C THR A 7 -9.04 -0.93 -6.13
N VAL A 8 -8.33 -1.16 -5.03
CA VAL A 8 -7.89 -2.48 -4.60
C VAL A 8 -8.28 -2.74 -3.15
N ALA A 9 -8.54 -4.00 -2.83
CA ALA A 9 -8.51 -4.52 -1.46
C ALA A 9 -7.28 -5.43 -1.31
N PHE A 10 -6.73 -5.50 -0.10
CA PHE A 10 -5.53 -6.28 0.16
C PHE A 10 -5.90 -7.62 0.79
N GLU A 11 -5.46 -8.72 0.16
CA GLU A 11 -5.56 -10.07 0.68
C GLU A 11 -4.15 -10.62 0.89
N GLY A 12 -3.64 -10.52 2.12
CA GLY A 12 -2.23 -10.77 2.38
C GLY A 12 -1.35 -9.75 1.66
N VAL A 13 -0.49 -10.20 0.74
CA VAL A 13 0.35 -9.33 -0.10
C VAL A 13 -0.31 -8.96 -1.44
N ASP A 14 -1.40 -9.64 -1.79
CA ASP A 14 -2.03 -9.49 -3.09
C ASP A 14 -3.01 -8.32 -3.10
N ALA A 15 -2.89 -7.45 -4.11
CA ALA A 15 -3.87 -6.40 -4.39
C ALA A 15 -4.97 -6.95 -5.30
N ARG A 16 -6.16 -7.13 -4.75
CA ARG A 16 -7.33 -7.65 -5.47
C ARG A 16 -8.18 -6.47 -5.98
N PRO A 17 -8.53 -6.43 -7.29
CA PRO A 17 -9.28 -5.32 -7.84
C PRO A 17 -10.68 -5.22 -7.22
N VAL A 18 -11.12 -4.00 -6.95
CA VAL A 18 -12.45 -3.67 -6.45
C VAL A 18 -13.07 -2.61 -7.35
N GLU A 19 -14.27 -2.88 -7.85
CA GLU A 19 -15.08 -1.89 -8.56
C GLU A 19 -15.94 -1.13 -7.56
N VAL A 20 -15.85 0.20 -7.60
CA VAL A 20 -16.66 1.14 -6.81
C VAL A 20 -17.72 1.72 -7.71
N GLN A 21 -18.95 1.29 -7.52
CA GLN A 21 -20.11 1.73 -8.31
C GLN A 21 -20.88 2.79 -7.55
N CYS A 22 -21.19 3.92 -8.18
CA CYS A 22 -22.05 4.96 -7.63
C CYS A 22 -23.35 5.08 -8.41
N ALA A 23 -24.47 4.87 -7.73
CA ALA A 23 -25.82 5.04 -8.28
C ALA A 23 -26.54 6.20 -7.58
N LEU A 24 -27.15 7.07 -8.38
CA LEU A 24 -28.03 8.14 -7.91
C LEU A 24 -29.48 7.81 -8.24
N ALA A 25 -30.32 7.72 -7.22
CA ALA A 25 -31.75 7.42 -7.38
C ALA A 25 -32.63 8.55 -6.80
N PRO A 26 -33.82 8.79 -7.39
CA PRO A 26 -34.83 9.64 -6.75
C PRO A 26 -35.23 9.10 -5.38
N GLY A 27 -35.57 9.98 -4.45
CA GLY A 27 -36.05 9.62 -3.11
C GLY A 27 -35.45 10.48 -2.01
N MET A 28 -35.65 10.06 -0.76
CA MET A 28 -35.10 10.73 0.42
C MET A 28 -33.57 10.80 0.31
N PRO A 29 -32.95 11.98 0.53
CA PRO A 29 -31.50 12.10 0.55
C PRO A 29 -30.88 11.12 1.55
N GLY A 30 -29.86 10.39 1.10
CA GLY A 30 -29.18 9.40 1.91
C GLY A 30 -27.91 8.91 1.23
N PHE A 31 -26.93 8.47 2.01
CA PHE A 31 -25.66 7.90 1.52
C PHE A 31 -25.46 6.53 2.16
N THR A 32 -25.50 5.48 1.34
CA THR A 32 -25.28 4.11 1.78
C THR A 32 -24.09 3.48 1.06
N ILE A 33 -23.28 2.72 1.78
CA ILE A 33 -22.18 1.90 1.25
C ILE A 33 -22.52 0.43 1.51
N VAL A 34 -22.40 -0.42 0.49
CA VAL A 34 -22.64 -1.87 0.56
C VAL A 34 -21.49 -2.64 -0.11
N GLY A 35 -21.40 -3.95 0.15
CA GLY A 35 -20.32 -4.80 -0.38
C GLY A 35 -19.25 -5.16 0.64
N LEU A 36 -19.69 -5.60 1.84
CA LEU A 36 -18.84 -5.95 2.99
C LEU A 36 -17.82 -4.86 3.41
N PRO A 37 -18.25 -3.60 3.62
CA PRO A 37 -17.38 -2.59 4.20
C PRO A 37 -17.13 -2.86 5.68
N ASP A 38 -15.90 -2.67 6.14
CA ASP A 38 -15.61 -2.55 7.56
C ASP A 38 -16.09 -1.20 8.12
N LYS A 39 -15.76 -0.93 9.39
CA LYS A 39 -16.13 0.34 10.03
C LYS A 39 -15.44 1.54 9.36
N ALA A 40 -14.16 1.42 9.01
CA ALA A 40 -13.42 2.51 8.40
C ALA A 40 -14.00 2.89 7.03
N VAL A 41 -14.29 1.89 6.18
CA VAL A 41 -14.94 2.08 4.88
C VAL A 41 -16.36 2.62 5.04
N SER A 42 -17.11 2.15 6.03
CA SER A 42 -18.47 2.67 6.30
C SER A 42 -18.47 4.16 6.69
N GLU A 43 -17.43 4.61 7.40
CA GLU A 43 -17.23 6.01 7.79
C GLU A 43 -16.76 6.89 6.62
N ALA A 44 -16.29 6.31 5.51
CA ALA A 44 -15.89 7.05 4.30
C ALA A 44 -17.01 7.98 3.81
N ARG A 45 -18.28 7.60 3.98
CA ARG A 45 -19.42 8.43 3.58
C ARG A 45 -19.42 9.82 4.24
N GLU A 46 -18.97 9.92 5.49
CA GLU A 46 -18.93 11.21 6.20
C GLU A 46 -17.68 12.00 5.85
N ARG A 47 -16.54 11.32 5.67
CA ARG A 47 -15.29 11.98 5.24
C ARG A 47 -15.41 12.54 3.82
N VAL A 48 -15.96 11.76 2.88
CA VAL A 48 -16.24 12.20 1.50
C VAL A 48 -17.22 13.37 1.50
N ARG A 49 -18.31 13.31 2.29
CA ARG A 49 -19.26 14.42 2.41
C ARG A 49 -18.58 15.70 2.91
N ALA A 50 -17.77 15.59 3.96
CA ALA A 50 -17.07 16.73 4.55
C ALA A 50 -16.06 17.33 3.57
N ALA A 51 -15.24 16.50 2.92
CA ALA A 51 -14.26 16.94 1.92
C ALA A 51 -14.92 17.69 0.75
N LEU A 52 -16.02 17.16 0.22
CA LEU A 52 -16.77 17.84 -0.86
C LEU A 52 -17.38 19.16 -0.38
N ALA A 53 -17.91 19.20 0.85
CA ALA A 53 -18.44 20.44 1.43
C ALA A 53 -17.34 21.50 1.63
N ALA A 54 -16.15 21.11 2.07
CA ALA A 54 -14.99 22.01 2.21
C ALA A 54 -14.58 22.63 0.87
N MET A 55 -14.82 21.93 -0.24
CA MET A 55 -14.57 22.40 -1.60
C MET A 55 -15.77 23.12 -2.23
N ALA A 56 -16.82 23.40 -1.46
CA ALA A 56 -18.08 23.97 -1.92
C ALA A 56 -18.79 23.16 -3.03
N ILE A 57 -18.55 21.84 -3.08
CA ILE A 57 -19.23 20.93 -3.99
C ILE A 57 -20.49 20.41 -3.30
N ALA A 58 -21.65 20.85 -3.79
CA ALA A 58 -22.94 20.45 -3.24
C ALA A 58 -23.30 19.02 -3.65
N LEU A 59 -23.63 18.18 -2.67
CA LEU A 59 -24.19 16.86 -2.94
C LEU A 59 -25.65 16.96 -3.42
N PRO A 60 -26.07 16.13 -4.39
CA PRO A 60 -27.43 16.15 -4.88
C PRO A 60 -28.41 15.72 -3.78
N SER A 61 -29.63 16.28 -3.80
CA SER A 61 -30.76 15.87 -2.96
C SER A 61 -31.39 14.56 -3.46
N LYS A 62 -30.55 13.54 -3.65
CA LYS A 62 -30.91 12.20 -4.15
C LYS A 62 -30.39 11.13 -3.19
N LYS A 63 -30.89 9.90 -3.34
CA LYS A 63 -30.30 8.73 -2.67
C LYS A 63 -29.03 8.33 -3.41
N ILE A 64 -27.90 8.36 -2.71
CA ILE A 64 -26.58 7.94 -3.15
C ILE A 64 -26.32 6.52 -2.62
N THR A 65 -26.04 5.58 -3.52
CA THR A 65 -25.66 4.22 -3.16
C THR A 65 -24.30 3.90 -3.77
N ILE A 66 -23.35 3.55 -2.91
CA ILE A 66 -22.04 3.04 -3.28
C ILE A 66 -22.04 1.53 -3.10
N ASN A 67 -21.73 0.80 -4.16
CA ASN A 67 -21.57 -0.66 -4.12
C ASN A 67 -20.11 -1.03 -4.39
N LEU A 68 -19.51 -1.82 -3.50
CA LEU A 68 -18.13 -2.29 -3.60
C LEU A 68 -18.13 -3.76 -4.07
N SER A 69 -17.66 -4.01 -5.28
CA SER A 69 -17.67 -5.34 -5.92
C SER A 69 -16.26 -5.91 -6.03
N PRO A 70 -16.02 -7.20 -5.79
CA PRO A 70 -17.01 -8.27 -5.61
C PRO A 70 -17.50 -8.39 -4.14
N ALA A 71 -18.71 -8.88 -3.92
CA ALA A 71 -19.36 -8.81 -2.59
C ALA A 71 -18.84 -9.84 -1.56
N ASP A 72 -18.01 -10.79 -1.97
CA ASP A 72 -17.40 -11.84 -1.15
C ASP A 72 -16.04 -11.46 -0.56
N LEU A 73 -15.39 -10.44 -1.13
CA LEU A 73 -14.12 -9.91 -0.66
C LEU A 73 -14.36 -8.81 0.38
N PRO A 74 -13.82 -8.90 1.62
CA PRO A 74 -13.91 -7.84 2.62
C PRO A 74 -13.23 -6.54 2.15
N LYS A 75 -13.84 -5.38 2.44
CA LYS A 75 -13.27 -4.06 2.15
C LYS A 75 -12.87 -3.42 3.47
N GLU A 76 -11.57 -3.39 3.71
CA GLU A 76 -10.97 -2.91 4.96
C GLU A 76 -9.98 -1.77 4.68
N GLY A 77 -9.99 -0.75 5.53
CA GLY A 77 -9.07 0.39 5.45
C GLY A 77 -9.71 1.68 4.93
N SER A 78 -9.05 2.81 5.23
CA SER A 78 -9.51 4.16 4.87
C SER A 78 -9.18 4.55 3.43
N HIS A 79 -8.38 3.76 2.71
CA HIS A 79 -7.96 4.06 1.34
C HIS A 79 -9.09 4.05 0.31
N PHE A 80 -10.28 3.57 0.70
CA PHE A 80 -11.49 3.60 -0.12
C PHE A 80 -12.11 5.00 -0.23
N ASP A 81 -11.69 5.98 0.58
CA ASP A 81 -12.29 7.32 0.56
C ASP A 81 -12.15 7.99 -0.82
N LEU A 82 -10.94 7.98 -1.40
CA LEU A 82 -10.67 8.57 -2.71
C LEU A 82 -11.49 7.91 -3.84
N PRO A 83 -11.46 6.59 -4.09
CA PRO A 83 -12.25 5.97 -5.16
C PRO A 83 -13.75 6.18 -4.98
N ILE A 84 -14.25 6.23 -3.74
CA ILE A 84 -15.66 6.56 -3.45
C ILE A 84 -15.96 8.02 -3.86
N ALA A 85 -15.08 8.96 -3.53
CA ALA A 85 -15.24 10.35 -3.95
C ALA A 85 -15.21 10.49 -5.48
N LEU A 86 -14.31 9.78 -6.17
CA LEU A 86 -14.21 9.83 -7.64
C LEU A 86 -15.45 9.25 -8.31
N ALA A 87 -15.95 8.08 -7.85
CA ALA A 87 -17.18 7.49 -8.38
C ALA A 87 -18.39 8.44 -8.17
N LEU A 88 -18.46 9.12 -7.02
CA LEU A 88 -19.53 10.07 -6.73
C LEU A 88 -19.42 11.35 -7.59
N LEU A 89 -18.22 11.90 -7.73
CA LEU A 89 -17.96 13.07 -8.57
C LEU A 89 -18.26 12.78 -10.06
N ALA A 90 -17.92 11.59 -10.53
CA ALA A 90 -18.29 11.11 -11.86
C ALA A 90 -19.82 11.00 -12.00
N ALA A 91 -20.51 10.38 -11.03
CA ALA A 91 -21.96 10.22 -11.06
C ALA A 91 -22.77 11.54 -11.05
N ILE A 92 -22.21 12.62 -10.49
CA ILE A 92 -22.82 13.96 -10.53
C ILE A 92 -22.40 14.78 -11.76
N GLY A 93 -21.56 14.22 -12.63
CA GLY A 93 -21.07 14.87 -13.85
C GLY A 93 -19.95 15.90 -13.61
N ALA A 94 -19.32 15.88 -12.43
CA ALA A 94 -18.18 16.77 -12.13
C ALA A 94 -16.85 16.25 -12.71
N LEU A 95 -16.76 14.95 -12.98
CA LEU A 95 -15.62 14.30 -13.60
C LEU A 95 -16.05 13.46 -14.82
N PRO A 96 -15.20 13.35 -15.85
CA PRO A 96 -15.47 12.49 -17.01
C PRO A 96 -15.45 11.01 -16.60
N GLU A 97 -16.59 10.31 -16.71
CA GLU A 97 -16.73 8.90 -16.30
C GLU A 97 -15.69 7.99 -16.96
N GLU A 98 -15.45 8.17 -18.27
CA GLU A 98 -14.51 7.36 -19.06
C GLU A 98 -13.07 7.44 -18.52
N GLU A 99 -12.59 8.62 -18.14
CA GLU A 99 -11.25 8.80 -17.58
C GLU A 99 -11.13 8.14 -16.20
N ILE A 100 -12.16 8.25 -15.37
CA ILE A 100 -12.17 7.65 -14.03
C ILE A 100 -12.14 6.12 -14.14
N GLU A 101 -12.84 5.53 -15.10
CA GLU A 101 -12.81 4.08 -15.37
C GLU A 101 -11.44 3.57 -15.83
N GLN A 102 -10.60 4.44 -16.42
CA GLN A 102 -9.21 4.12 -16.82
C GLN A 102 -8.19 4.31 -15.69
N THR A 103 -8.65 4.53 -14.45
CA THR A 103 -7.79 4.69 -13.29
C THR A 103 -8.12 3.74 -12.15
N ILE A 104 -7.09 3.27 -11.47
CA ILE A 104 -7.17 2.74 -10.11
C ILE A 104 -6.82 3.89 -9.16
N SER A 105 -7.55 4.02 -8.06
CA SER A 105 -7.27 5.04 -7.05
C SER A 105 -7.26 4.47 -5.65
N LEU A 106 -6.39 5.03 -4.81
CA LEU A 106 -6.13 4.57 -3.44
C LEU A 106 -5.81 5.80 -2.60
N GLY A 107 -6.54 6.09 -1.53
CA GLY A 107 -6.21 7.23 -0.66
C GLY A 107 -7.27 7.52 0.41
N GLU A 108 -6.82 7.99 1.57
CA GLU A 108 -7.68 8.47 2.66
C GLU A 108 -7.94 9.97 2.49
N LEU A 109 -9.19 10.40 2.75
CA LEU A 109 -9.57 11.81 2.72
C LEU A 109 -9.70 12.37 4.13
N SER A 110 -8.97 13.46 4.39
CA SER A 110 -9.28 14.32 5.52
C SER A 110 -10.56 15.11 5.26
N LEU A 111 -11.17 15.64 6.33
CA LEU A 111 -12.41 16.43 6.24
C LEU A 111 -12.26 17.73 5.42
N ASP A 112 -11.03 18.21 5.24
CA ASP A 112 -10.68 19.39 4.43
C ASP A 112 -10.38 19.05 2.96
N GLY A 113 -10.43 17.76 2.59
CA GLY A 113 -10.13 17.27 1.25
C GLY A 113 -8.65 16.98 0.97
N SER A 114 -7.76 17.12 1.96
CA SER A 114 -6.37 16.67 1.83
C SER A 114 -6.28 15.14 1.75
N LEU A 115 -5.32 14.64 0.97
CA LEU A 115 -5.07 13.20 0.80
C LEU A 115 -3.99 12.74 1.78
N VAL A 116 -4.36 11.80 2.65
CA VAL A 116 -3.49 11.21 3.66
C VAL A 116 -2.84 9.94 3.12
N ALA A 117 -1.58 9.72 3.49
CA ALA A 117 -0.83 8.53 3.10
C ALA A 117 -1.54 7.24 3.55
N VAL A 118 -1.48 6.23 2.70
CA VAL A 118 -2.07 4.91 2.93
C VAL A 118 -1.06 3.83 2.59
N ASN A 119 -1.23 2.66 3.21
CA ASN A 119 -0.37 1.51 2.95
C ASN A 119 -0.76 0.81 1.64
N GLY A 120 0.17 0.05 1.07
CA GLY A 120 -0.09 -0.79 -0.10
C GLY A 120 -0.09 -0.03 -1.43
N ALA A 121 0.60 1.12 -1.52
CA ALA A 121 0.69 1.88 -2.76
C ALA A 121 1.48 1.11 -3.84
N LEU A 122 2.55 0.40 -3.45
CA LEU A 122 3.32 -0.46 -4.35
C LEU A 122 2.51 -1.63 -4.94
N PRO A 123 1.86 -2.51 -4.15
CA PRO A 123 1.03 -3.58 -4.72
C PRO A 123 -0.18 -3.03 -5.50
N ALA A 124 -0.74 -1.88 -5.12
CA ALA A 124 -1.77 -1.21 -5.91
C ALA A 124 -1.25 -0.75 -7.29
N ALA A 125 0.00 -0.29 -7.37
CA ALA A 125 0.64 0.08 -8.64
C ALA A 125 0.87 -1.14 -9.55
N LEU A 126 1.21 -2.29 -8.97
CA LEU A 126 1.32 -3.54 -9.73
C LEU A 126 -0.04 -3.95 -10.31
N ALA A 127 -1.09 -3.93 -9.48
CA ALA A 127 -2.45 -4.22 -9.94
C ALA A 127 -2.95 -3.22 -11.01
N ALA A 128 -2.56 -1.94 -10.91
CA ALA A 128 -2.88 -0.94 -11.93
C ALA A 128 -2.15 -1.22 -13.24
N ALA A 129 -0.87 -1.63 -13.18
CA ALA A 129 -0.11 -2.02 -14.36
C ALA A 129 -0.71 -3.27 -15.05
N GLU A 130 -1.07 -4.30 -14.28
CA GLU A 130 -1.72 -5.51 -14.81
C GLU A 130 -3.08 -5.21 -15.45
N ALA A 131 -3.80 -4.23 -14.92
CA ALA A 131 -5.08 -3.80 -15.45
C ALA A 131 -4.97 -2.75 -16.58
N GLU A 132 -3.76 -2.38 -16.99
CA GLU A 132 -3.48 -1.34 -17.98
C GLU A 132 -4.13 0.02 -17.64
N ARG A 133 -4.22 0.35 -16.35
CA ARG A 133 -4.80 1.58 -15.83
C ARG A 133 -3.75 2.47 -15.19
N ALA A 134 -3.98 3.79 -15.20
CA ALA A 134 -3.19 4.70 -14.39
C ALA A 134 -3.53 4.54 -12.90
N LEU A 135 -2.60 4.91 -12.02
CA LEU A 135 -2.81 4.87 -10.57
C LEU A 135 -2.88 6.30 -10.00
N VAL A 136 -3.91 6.61 -9.21
CA VAL A 136 -4.00 7.86 -8.44
C VAL A 136 -3.79 7.57 -6.95
N VAL A 137 -2.83 8.24 -6.33
CA VAL A 137 -2.47 8.07 -4.92
C VAL A 137 -2.22 9.41 -4.21
N PRO A 138 -2.25 9.46 -2.86
CA PRO A 138 -1.72 10.57 -2.09
C PRO A 138 -0.28 10.90 -2.50
N LYS A 139 0.07 12.19 -2.43
CA LYS A 139 1.40 12.68 -2.79
C LYS A 139 2.52 11.92 -2.05
N ALA A 140 2.32 11.63 -0.77
CA ALA A 140 3.26 10.90 0.07
C ALA A 140 3.51 9.44 -0.38
N CYS A 141 2.56 8.83 -1.07
CA CYS A 141 2.65 7.46 -1.59
C CYS A 141 3.25 7.38 -3.00
N GLY A 142 3.43 8.53 -3.68
CA GLY A 142 3.82 8.58 -5.08
C GLY A 142 5.17 7.94 -5.37
N ALA A 143 6.18 8.27 -4.55
CA ALA A 143 7.55 7.75 -4.71
C ALA A 143 7.63 6.22 -4.56
N GLU A 144 6.82 5.67 -3.66
CA GLU A 144 6.71 4.23 -3.48
C GLU A 144 6.05 3.55 -4.69
N ALA A 145 4.87 4.04 -5.09
CA ALA A 145 4.11 3.46 -6.19
C ALA A 145 4.85 3.53 -7.54
N ALA A 146 5.65 4.58 -7.76
CA ALA A 146 6.38 4.81 -9.00
C ALA A 146 7.46 3.75 -9.28
N TRP A 147 7.88 2.95 -8.29
CA TRP A 147 8.86 1.88 -8.48
C TRP A 147 8.44 0.80 -9.47
N VAL A 148 7.14 0.58 -9.67
CA VAL A 148 6.64 -0.42 -10.62
C VAL A 148 7.07 -0.10 -12.05
N GLY A 149 7.18 1.18 -12.41
CA GLY A 149 7.62 1.65 -13.73
C GLY A 149 6.73 1.26 -14.92
N ALA A 150 5.79 0.33 -14.74
CA ALA A 150 4.90 -0.20 -15.76
C ALA A 150 3.49 0.46 -15.76
N THR A 151 3.21 1.36 -14.82
CA THR A 151 1.98 2.17 -14.81
C THR A 151 2.32 3.63 -14.56
N ARG A 152 1.47 4.52 -15.09
CA ARG A 152 1.54 5.96 -14.81
C ARG A 152 0.95 6.23 -13.42
N VAL A 153 1.79 6.70 -12.50
CA VAL A 153 1.39 7.06 -11.14
C VAL A 153 1.16 8.57 -11.03
N LEU A 154 -0.05 8.97 -10.63
CA LEU A 154 -0.47 10.35 -10.40
C LEU A 154 -0.57 10.59 -8.89
N ALA A 155 0.38 11.35 -8.36
CA ALA A 155 0.47 11.61 -6.92
C ALA A 155 -0.12 13.00 -6.58
N ALA A 156 -1.23 13.03 -5.84
CA ALA A 156 -2.00 14.24 -5.55
C ALA A 156 -1.97 14.62 -4.07
N PRO A 157 -1.80 15.90 -3.70
CA PRO A 157 -1.83 16.34 -2.30
C PRO A 157 -3.26 16.42 -1.72
N ASP A 158 -4.26 16.59 -2.57
CA ASP A 158 -5.66 16.83 -2.18
C ASP A 158 -6.62 16.42 -3.30
N LEU A 159 -7.89 16.25 -2.97
CA LEU A 159 -8.96 15.93 -3.91
C LEU A 159 -9.12 17.01 -4.99
N ALA A 160 -8.87 18.28 -4.65
CA ALA A 160 -8.96 19.39 -5.60
C ALA A 160 -7.93 19.26 -6.73
N ALA A 161 -6.73 18.78 -6.45
CA ALA A 161 -5.69 18.51 -7.44
C ALA A 161 -6.09 17.38 -8.38
N VAL A 162 -6.74 16.33 -7.84
CA VAL A 162 -7.29 15.24 -8.65
C VAL A 162 -8.38 15.76 -9.59
N ILE A 163 -9.31 16.59 -9.09
CA ILE A 163 -10.36 17.19 -9.92
C ILE A 163 -9.77 18.06 -11.02
N ARG A 164 -8.81 18.94 -10.69
CA ARG A 164 -8.15 19.79 -11.68
C ARG A 164 -7.41 19.01 -12.76
N HIS A 165 -6.88 17.83 -12.42
CA HIS A 165 -6.24 16.94 -13.39
C HIS A 165 -7.24 16.42 -14.42
N PHE A 166 -8.30 15.76 -13.95
CA PHE A 166 -9.29 15.13 -14.83
C PHE A 166 -10.19 16.12 -15.57
N THR A 167 -10.32 17.35 -15.08
CA THR A 167 -11.01 18.44 -15.79
C THR A 167 -10.11 19.22 -16.74
N GLY A 168 -8.82 18.86 -16.85
CA GLY A 168 -7.86 19.52 -17.74
C GLY A 168 -7.39 20.90 -17.27
N GLN A 169 -7.76 21.33 -16.06
CA GLN A 169 -7.37 22.64 -15.52
C GLN A 169 -5.90 22.70 -15.10
N LYS A 170 -5.37 21.59 -14.55
CA LYS A 170 -3.95 21.46 -14.18
C LYS A 170 -3.54 20.00 -14.19
N ILE A 171 -2.59 19.67 -15.06
CA ILE A 171 -2.08 18.30 -15.20
C ILE A 171 -1.18 17.97 -13.99
N LEU A 172 -1.35 16.75 -13.45
CA LEU A 172 -0.42 16.15 -12.51
C LEU A 172 0.67 15.43 -13.30
N GLU A 173 1.91 15.78 -13.01
CA GLU A 173 3.07 15.07 -13.55
C GLU A 173 3.15 13.66 -12.94
N PRO A 174 3.62 12.66 -13.70
CA PRO A 174 3.88 11.34 -13.16
C PRO A 174 4.85 11.41 -11.97
N ALA A 175 4.59 10.60 -10.94
CA ALA A 175 5.49 10.46 -9.81
C ALA A 175 6.78 9.75 -10.23
N GLU A 176 7.90 10.16 -9.64
CA GLU A 176 9.21 9.52 -9.82
C GLU A 176 9.49 8.58 -8.64
N PRO A 177 10.18 7.45 -8.87
CA PRO A 177 10.54 6.52 -7.79
C PRO A 177 11.43 7.18 -6.75
N GLY A 178 11.23 6.83 -5.48
CA GLY A 178 12.04 7.34 -4.38
C GLY A 178 13.50 6.90 -4.45
N GLU A 179 14.38 7.63 -3.75
CA GLU A 179 15.81 7.30 -3.71
C GLU A 179 16.09 6.09 -2.80
N VAL A 180 17.01 5.23 -3.23
CA VAL A 180 17.46 4.07 -2.45
C VAL A 180 18.45 4.55 -1.41
N SER A 181 18.06 4.58 -0.14
CA SER A 181 19.04 4.67 0.94
C SER A 181 19.95 3.44 0.86
N GLY A 182 21.22 3.68 0.54
CA GLY A 182 22.27 2.65 0.55
C GLY A 182 22.38 1.95 1.91
N PRO A 183 23.10 0.83 2.01
CA PRO A 183 23.13 0.05 3.24
C PRO A 183 23.66 0.88 4.40
N ASP A 184 22.77 1.27 5.31
CA ASP A 184 23.15 1.82 6.62
C ASP A 184 23.91 0.74 7.39
N GLY A 185 25.24 0.84 7.37
CA GLY A 185 26.15 0.17 8.31
C GLY A 185 25.82 -1.31 8.58
N THR A 186 25.92 -2.17 7.57
CA THR A 186 25.76 -3.60 7.78
C THR A 186 26.83 -4.12 8.75
N ARG A 187 26.42 -4.86 9.78
CA ARG A 187 27.33 -5.55 10.70
C ARG A 187 28.23 -6.51 9.91
N ASP A 188 29.54 -6.45 10.13
CA ASP A 188 30.50 -7.26 9.38
C ASP A 188 30.77 -8.60 10.10
N LEU A 189 30.87 -9.69 9.33
CA LEU A 189 31.29 -10.99 9.85
C LEU A 189 32.72 -10.95 10.43
N ALA A 190 33.57 -10.05 9.93
CA ALA A 190 34.92 -9.82 10.42
C ALA A 190 34.95 -9.38 11.90
N ASP A 191 33.88 -8.76 12.40
CA ASP A 191 33.77 -8.38 13.82
C ASP A 191 33.72 -9.60 14.77
N VAL A 192 33.34 -10.78 14.25
CA VAL A 192 33.22 -11.99 15.07
C VAL A 192 34.60 -12.59 15.26
N LYS A 193 35.14 -12.48 16.48
CA LYS A 193 36.42 -13.08 16.83
C LYS A 193 36.26 -14.59 17.07
N GLY A 194 37.04 -15.41 16.38
CA GLY A 194 36.98 -16.87 16.44
C GLY A 194 35.74 -17.46 15.75
N GLN A 195 35.28 -18.63 16.22
CA GLN A 195 34.12 -19.35 15.67
C GLN A 195 34.25 -19.76 14.19
N GLU A 196 35.45 -20.12 13.74
CA GLU A 196 35.76 -20.40 12.33
C GLU A 196 34.85 -21.46 11.70
N ARG A 197 34.49 -22.52 12.45
CA ARG A 197 33.54 -23.53 11.97
C ARG A 197 32.14 -22.96 11.75
N ALA A 198 31.67 -22.08 12.64
CA ALA A 198 30.35 -21.48 12.52
C ALA A 198 30.31 -20.43 11.40
N LYS A 199 31.36 -19.61 11.27
CA LYS A 199 31.52 -18.69 10.13
C LYS A 199 31.50 -19.44 8.81
N ARG A 200 32.29 -20.52 8.70
CA ARG A 200 32.32 -21.33 7.48
C ARG A 200 30.97 -21.95 7.14
N ALA A 201 30.24 -22.43 8.15
CA ALA A 201 28.90 -22.94 7.95
C ALA A 201 27.93 -21.84 7.48
N LEU A 202 28.08 -20.61 7.99
CA LEU A 202 27.30 -19.45 7.58
C LEU A 202 27.59 -19.06 6.11
N GLU A 203 28.86 -19.06 5.70
CA GLU A 203 29.27 -18.83 4.31
C GLU A 203 28.68 -19.86 3.35
N ILE A 204 28.75 -21.14 3.71
CA ILE A 204 28.17 -22.23 2.90
C ILE A 204 26.66 -22.05 2.78
N ALA A 205 25.98 -21.72 3.88
CA ALA A 205 24.54 -21.48 3.88
C ALA A 205 24.17 -20.26 3.02
N ALA A 206 24.93 -19.17 3.12
CA ALA A 206 24.72 -17.96 2.33
C ALA A 206 24.92 -18.20 0.83
N ALA A 207 26.01 -18.88 0.45
CA ALA A 207 26.32 -19.21 -0.94
C ALA A 207 25.30 -20.19 -1.54
N GLY A 208 24.84 -21.17 -0.76
CA GLY A 208 23.89 -22.19 -1.21
C GLY A 208 22.41 -21.82 -1.05
N ARG A 209 22.09 -20.63 -0.54
CA ARG A 209 20.72 -20.23 -0.14
C ARG A 209 20.05 -21.29 0.76
N HIS A 210 20.78 -21.83 1.73
CA HIS A 210 20.28 -22.86 2.65
C HIS A 210 19.66 -22.28 3.92
N HIS A 211 18.66 -22.96 4.47
CA HIS A 211 18.17 -22.68 5.82
C HIS A 211 19.22 -23.03 6.86
N PHE A 212 19.37 -22.20 7.88
CA PHE A 212 20.39 -22.35 8.90
C PHE A 212 19.80 -22.21 10.31
N LEU A 213 19.96 -23.25 11.14
CA LEU A 213 19.52 -23.27 12.54
C LEU A 213 20.73 -23.30 13.47
N MET A 214 20.79 -22.37 14.43
CA MET A 214 21.84 -22.30 15.44
C MET A 214 21.35 -22.82 16.80
N VAL A 215 21.99 -23.87 17.32
CA VAL A 215 21.70 -24.42 18.65
C VAL A 215 22.94 -24.31 19.54
N GLY A 216 22.78 -23.87 20.80
CA GLY A 216 23.88 -23.79 21.75
C GLY A 216 23.56 -22.97 22.99
N SER A 217 24.42 -23.04 24.01
CA SER A 217 24.26 -22.35 25.30
C SER A 217 24.14 -20.82 25.17
N PRO A 218 23.47 -20.13 26.11
CA PRO A 218 23.47 -18.67 26.16
C PRO A 218 24.89 -18.08 26.11
N GLY A 219 25.07 -16.94 25.44
CA GLY A 219 26.39 -16.28 25.33
C GLY A 219 27.34 -16.85 24.27
N SER A 220 26.99 -17.95 23.58
CA SER A 220 27.87 -18.57 22.57
C SER A 220 28.05 -17.78 21.25
N GLY A 221 27.49 -16.58 21.14
CA GLY A 221 27.62 -15.72 19.95
C GLY A 221 26.59 -15.98 18.83
N LYS A 222 25.55 -16.79 19.05
CA LYS A 222 24.52 -17.11 18.04
C LYS A 222 23.87 -15.86 17.44
N SER A 223 23.33 -14.98 18.28
CA SER A 223 22.69 -13.74 17.81
C SER A 223 23.68 -12.80 17.13
N MET A 224 24.96 -12.84 17.56
CA MET A 224 26.04 -12.04 16.96
C MET A 224 26.32 -12.49 15.53
N LEU A 225 26.41 -13.81 15.29
CA LEU A 225 26.56 -14.42 13.97
C LEU A 225 25.31 -14.20 13.10
N ALA A 226 24.11 -14.46 13.63
CA ALA A 226 22.86 -14.36 12.88
C ALA A 226 22.62 -12.95 12.32
N ALA A 227 22.91 -11.91 13.11
CA ALA A 227 22.74 -10.52 12.68
C ALA A 227 23.75 -10.04 11.62
N ARG A 228 24.73 -10.89 11.26
CA ARG A 228 25.75 -10.63 10.23
C ARG A 228 25.54 -11.47 8.98
N LEU A 229 24.59 -12.41 8.98
CA LEU A 229 24.23 -13.14 7.77
C LEU A 229 23.84 -12.22 6.59
N PRO A 230 23.06 -11.13 6.79
CA PRO A 230 22.71 -10.22 5.68
C PRO A 230 23.91 -9.58 4.97
N SER A 231 25.05 -9.40 5.63
CA SER A 231 26.23 -8.73 5.04
C SER A 231 27.05 -9.63 4.14
N ILE A 232 26.89 -10.96 4.23
CA ILE A 232 27.58 -11.94 3.38
C ILE A 232 26.66 -12.57 2.33
N LEU A 233 25.38 -12.23 2.34
CA LEU A 233 24.43 -12.63 1.30
C LEU A 233 24.60 -11.74 0.07
N PRO A 234 24.39 -12.27 -1.15
CA PRO A 234 24.33 -11.43 -2.33
C PRO A 234 23.22 -10.38 -2.19
N PRO A 235 23.36 -9.18 -2.79
CA PRO A 235 22.31 -8.17 -2.76
C PRO A 235 21.01 -8.73 -3.34
N LEU A 236 19.86 -8.12 -2.99
CA LEU A 236 18.59 -8.51 -3.58
C LEU A 236 18.59 -8.29 -5.10
N GLU A 237 18.19 -9.33 -5.83
CA GLU A 237 17.80 -9.20 -7.23
C GLU A 237 16.56 -8.31 -7.34
N PRO A 238 16.31 -7.63 -8.48
CA PRO A 238 15.19 -6.69 -8.60
C PRO A 238 13.82 -7.28 -8.22
N GLY A 239 13.54 -8.53 -8.62
CA GLY A 239 12.31 -9.22 -8.23
C GLY A 239 12.23 -9.49 -6.72
N GLU A 240 13.31 -9.96 -6.11
CA GLU A 240 13.37 -10.18 -4.65
C GLU A 240 13.21 -8.87 -3.86
N ALA A 241 13.78 -7.77 -4.36
CA ALA A 241 13.64 -6.44 -3.78
C ALA A 241 12.19 -5.92 -3.87
N LEU A 242 11.51 -6.18 -4.98
CA LEU A 242 10.10 -5.87 -5.15
C LEU A 242 9.23 -6.69 -4.18
N GLU A 243 9.42 -8.00 -4.11
CA GLU A 243 8.67 -8.89 -3.20
C GLU A 243 8.81 -8.48 -1.74
N THR A 244 10.04 -8.25 -1.28
CA THR A 244 10.29 -7.78 0.10
C THR A 244 9.69 -6.40 0.35
N SER A 245 9.66 -5.53 -0.66
CA SER A 245 9.06 -4.20 -0.57
C SER A 245 7.53 -4.23 -0.56
N MET A 246 6.87 -5.19 -1.21
CA MET A 246 5.42 -5.37 -1.11
C MET A 246 4.99 -5.65 0.34
N ILE A 247 5.74 -6.50 1.04
CA ILE A 247 5.52 -6.78 2.47
C ILE A 247 5.71 -5.50 3.29
N HIS A 248 6.82 -4.76 3.08
CA HIS A 248 7.10 -3.53 3.80
C HIS A 248 6.07 -2.42 3.52
N SER A 249 5.58 -2.31 2.29
CA SER A 249 4.55 -1.35 1.88
C SER A 249 3.27 -1.56 2.67
N LEU A 250 2.78 -2.81 2.73
CA LEU A 250 1.56 -3.14 3.47
C LEU A 250 1.75 -3.00 4.98
N ALA A 251 2.95 -3.30 5.47
CA ALA A 251 3.34 -3.10 6.86
C ALA A 251 3.52 -1.61 7.24
N GLY A 252 3.56 -0.69 6.27
CA GLY A 252 3.84 0.73 6.50
C GLY A 252 5.29 1.00 6.94
N LEU A 253 6.23 0.17 6.48
CA LEU A 253 7.66 0.22 6.84
C LEU A 253 8.55 0.85 5.76
N LEU A 254 8.00 1.20 4.59
CA LEU A 254 8.74 1.92 3.56
C LEU A 254 8.85 3.40 3.94
N THR A 255 10.06 3.84 4.28
CA THR A 255 10.38 5.23 4.53
C THR A 255 10.83 5.91 3.23
N GLU A 256 10.34 7.11 2.96
CA GLU A 256 10.72 7.95 1.82
C GLU A 256 10.50 7.30 0.44
N GLY A 257 9.70 6.23 0.37
CA GLY A 257 9.37 5.52 -0.87
C GLY A 257 10.54 4.76 -1.50
N GLY A 258 11.64 4.56 -0.77
CA GLY A 258 12.80 3.81 -1.27
C GLY A 258 12.63 2.29 -1.13
N ILE A 259 12.95 1.54 -2.19
CA ILE A 259 13.08 0.07 -2.12
C ILE A 259 14.49 -0.27 -1.64
N SER A 260 14.60 -0.91 -0.47
CA SER A 260 15.88 -1.39 0.04
C SER A 260 16.35 -2.61 -0.72
N ARG A 261 17.62 -2.59 -1.17
CA ARG A 261 18.29 -3.77 -1.76
C ARG A 261 19.00 -4.64 -0.72
N THR A 262 18.89 -4.28 0.55
CA THR A 262 19.51 -5.00 1.67
C THR A 262 18.65 -6.19 2.06
N ARG A 263 19.29 -7.35 2.32
CA ARG A 263 18.58 -8.55 2.79
C ARG A 263 17.92 -8.24 4.15
N PRO A 264 16.60 -8.48 4.31
CA PRO A 264 15.91 -8.15 5.55
C PRO A 264 16.40 -9.01 6.71
N PHE A 265 16.43 -8.42 7.90
CA PHE A 265 16.78 -9.10 9.14
C PHE A 265 15.81 -8.71 10.26
N ARG A 266 15.28 -9.70 10.97
CA ARG A 266 14.39 -9.50 12.12
C ARG A 266 15.05 -10.06 13.38
N ALA A 267 15.08 -9.24 14.43
CA ALA A 267 15.54 -9.62 15.76
C ALA A 267 14.39 -9.40 16.76
N PRO A 268 13.40 -10.32 16.81
CA PRO A 268 12.32 -10.20 17.78
C PRO A 268 12.89 -10.19 19.20
N HIS A 269 12.24 -9.42 20.09
CA HIS A 269 12.65 -9.38 21.49
C HIS A 269 12.48 -10.77 22.12
N HIS A 270 13.36 -11.15 23.05
CA HIS A 270 13.33 -12.48 23.68
C HIS A 270 12.06 -12.76 24.50
N THR A 271 11.27 -11.72 24.82
CA THR A 271 9.95 -11.83 25.45
C THR A 271 8.80 -11.86 24.45
N ALA A 272 9.08 -11.86 23.14
CA ALA A 272 8.05 -11.95 22.11
C ALA A 272 7.31 -13.28 22.24
N SER A 273 5.98 -13.22 22.22
CA SER A 273 5.15 -14.43 22.23
C SER A 273 5.27 -15.18 20.90
N MET A 274 4.93 -16.47 20.89
CA MET A 274 4.86 -17.25 19.66
C MET A 274 3.93 -16.58 18.62
N ALA A 275 2.79 -16.05 19.07
CA ALA A 275 1.84 -15.34 18.20
C ALA A 275 2.44 -14.06 17.58
N ALA A 276 3.33 -13.36 18.29
CA ALA A 276 4.02 -12.18 17.77
C ALA A 276 5.13 -12.53 16.76
N ILE A 277 5.66 -13.76 16.78
CA ILE A 277 6.72 -14.21 15.88
C ILE A 277 6.15 -14.86 14.61
N VAL A 278 5.13 -15.70 14.76
CA VAL A 278 4.56 -16.48 13.63
C VAL A 278 3.42 -15.76 12.92
N GLY A 279 2.93 -14.65 13.50
CA GLY A 279 1.67 -14.03 13.10
C GLY A 279 0.47 -14.85 13.60
N GLY A 280 -0.59 -14.17 14.04
CA GLY A 280 -1.79 -14.84 14.52
C GLY A 280 -2.95 -13.89 14.79
N GLY A 281 -4.17 -14.42 14.74
CA GLY A 281 -5.41 -13.67 14.93
C GLY A 281 -6.08 -13.23 13.64
N ARG A 282 -7.30 -12.70 13.74
CA ARG A 282 -8.14 -12.27 12.59
C ARG A 282 -7.59 -11.08 11.79
N GLY A 283 -6.46 -10.49 12.18
CA GLY A 283 -5.85 -9.33 11.53
C GLY A 283 -4.32 -9.38 11.56
N ALA A 284 -3.74 -10.57 11.38
CA ALA A 284 -2.30 -10.71 11.25
C ALA A 284 -1.81 -9.85 10.08
N LYS A 285 -0.87 -8.95 10.34
CA LYS A 285 -0.26 -8.09 9.32
C LYS A 285 0.99 -8.76 8.75
N PRO A 286 1.35 -8.51 7.48
CA PRO A 286 2.64 -8.92 6.96
C PRO A 286 3.76 -8.23 7.76
N GLY A 287 4.71 -9.01 8.27
CA GLY A 287 5.89 -8.50 8.98
C GLY A 287 6.06 -9.07 10.38
#